data_AF-A0A1Y1WT50-F1
#
_entry.id   AF-A0A1Y1WT50-F1
#
_cell.length_a   1.000
_cell.length_b   1.000
_cell.length_c   1.000
_cell.angle_alpha   90.00
_cell.angle_beta   90.00
_cell.angle_gamma   90.00
#
_symmetry.space_group_name_H-M   'P 1'
#
loop_
_entity.id
_entity.type
_entity.pdbx_description
1 polymer ?
#
loop_
_entity_poly.entity_id
_entity_poly.type
_entity_poly.pdbx_seq_one_letter_code
_entity_poly.pdbx_strand_id
1 'polypeptide(L)'
;MILVVFYLIAFLCIFVFFAKWNNSRKTVKLDKEWFPTIPEEEQYFALVEQYGNEEATQQNTKILTSALVKRAMATISRMWDIQKEKPSLNQLVRDGIVGENQLKQLNLAEEETENKLQDIQAEAECYKDGWSKTILQESAQLMAYIRQQQAQAQRSQKNSPASSRPSPKLSPEEELKRRKAEADRVARELIEEEEKTKKSKSKKTK
;
A
#
# COMPACT_ATOMS: atom_id res chain seq x y z
N MET A 1 2.41 10.10 64.04
CA MET A 1 1.86 10.67 62.80
C MET A 1 2.94 10.99 61.78
N ILE A 2 3.93 11.85 62.07
CA ILE A 2 5.04 12.19 61.13
C ILE A 2 5.75 10.96 60.54
N LEU A 3 6.12 9.97 61.36
CA LEU A 3 6.82 8.77 60.89
C LEU A 3 5.98 7.90 59.94
N VAL A 4 4.66 7.85 60.17
CA VAL A 4 3.72 7.11 59.31
C VAL A 4 3.60 7.82 57.95
N VAL A 5 3.57 9.15 57.94
CA VAL A 5 3.54 9.95 56.70
C VAL A 5 4.82 9.74 55.89
N PHE A 6 6.00 9.76 56.52
CA PHE A 6 7.26 9.49 55.83
C PHE A 6 7.33 8.07 55.24
N TYR A 7 6.83 7.07 55.97
CA TYR A 7 6.76 5.69 55.47
C TYR A 7 5.86 5.57 54.24
N LEU A 8 4.68 6.21 54.27
CA LEU A 8 3.76 6.22 53.13
C LEU A 8 4.34 6.94 51.91
N ILE A 9 5.04 8.06 52.11
CA ILE A 9 5.72 8.77 51.02
C ILE A 9 6.83 7.89 50.41
N ALA A 10 7.67 7.27 51.24
CA ALA A 10 8.73 6.39 50.76
C ALA A 10 8.17 5.19 49.98
N PHE A 11 7.09 4.58 50.48
CA PHE A 11 6.40 3.50 49.78
C PHE A 11 5.83 3.95 48.43
N LEU A 12 5.22 5.14 48.36
CA LEU A 12 4.66 5.70 47.14
C LEU A 12 5.76 6.02 46.12
N CYS A 13 6.91 6.55 46.56
CA CYS A 13 8.07 6.76 45.70
C CYS A 13 8.63 5.45 45.13
N ILE A 14 8.76 4.40 45.95
CA ILE A 14 9.21 3.08 45.51
C ILE A 14 8.21 2.46 44.54
N PHE A 15 6.91 2.59 44.82
CA PHE A 15 5.85 2.10 43.96
C PHE A 15 5.84 2.79 42.59
N VAL A 16 5.96 4.13 42.56
CA VAL A 16 6.05 4.90 41.30
C VAL A 16 7.32 4.53 40.54
N PHE A 17 8.46 4.39 41.22
CA PHE A 17 9.72 3.97 40.59
C PHE A 17 9.59 2.56 39.98
N PHE A 18 9.02 1.61 40.71
CA PHE A 18 8.80 0.26 40.23
C PHE A 18 7.78 0.20 39.08
N ALA A 19 6.68 0.95 39.18
CA ALA A 19 5.68 1.06 38.11
C ALA A 19 6.30 1.64 36.84
N LYS A 20 7.07 2.73 36.96
CA LYS A 20 7.79 3.34 35.84
C LYS A 20 8.81 2.37 35.24
N TRP A 21 9.59 1.66 36.07
CA TRP A 21 10.55 0.66 35.60
C TRP A 21 9.87 -0.49 34.85
N ASN A 22 8.82 -1.08 35.43
CA ASN A 22 8.08 -2.15 34.79
C ASN A 22 7.44 -1.69 33.47
N ASN A 23 6.94 -0.44 33.41
CA ASN A 23 6.38 0.10 32.19
C ASN A 23 7.46 0.42 31.13
N SER A 24 8.64 0.89 31.55
CA SER A 24 9.78 1.12 30.65
C SER A 24 10.33 -0.16 30.04
N ARG A 25 10.17 -1.33 30.67
CA ARG A 25 10.55 -2.63 30.07
C ARG A 25 9.51 -3.17 29.09
N LYS A 26 8.30 -2.60 29.04
CA LYS A 26 7.24 -2.99 28.10
C LYS A 26 7.33 -2.27 26.75
N THR A 27 8.38 -1.47 26.51
CA THR A 27 8.65 -0.92 25.18
C THR A 27 9.02 -2.08 24.25
N VAL A 28 8.00 -2.67 23.62
CA VAL A 28 8.19 -3.69 22.59
C VAL A 28 8.96 -3.01 21.47
N LYS A 29 10.18 -3.49 21.19
CA LYS A 29 10.88 -3.12 19.96
C LYS A 29 10.06 -3.72 18.82
N LEU A 30 9.32 -2.87 18.12
CA LEU A 30 8.60 -3.26 16.93
C LEU A 30 9.64 -3.31 15.81
N ASP A 31 10.20 -4.49 15.57
CA ASP A 31 11.28 -4.66 14.59
C ASP A 31 10.80 -4.41 13.14
N LYS A 32 9.48 -4.35 12.92
CA LYS A 32 8.89 -4.15 11.60
C LYS A 32 7.59 -3.34 11.67
N GLU A 33 7.48 -2.36 10.78
CA GLU A 33 6.26 -1.61 10.54
C GLU A 33 5.17 -2.54 9.96
N TRP A 34 3.95 -2.46 10.49
CA TRP A 34 2.88 -3.41 10.15
C TRP A 34 2.44 -3.26 8.68
N PHE A 35 2.38 -2.02 8.19
CA PHE A 35 2.07 -1.70 6.81
C PHE A 35 3.27 -1.06 6.11
N PRO A 36 3.41 -1.22 4.79
CA PRO A 36 4.39 -0.45 4.02
C PRO A 36 4.04 1.04 4.01
N THR A 37 4.98 1.90 3.62
CA THR A 37 4.70 3.32 3.38
C THR A 37 3.66 3.48 2.25
N ILE A 38 2.80 4.51 2.37
CA ILE A 38 1.78 4.83 1.36
C ILE A 38 2.47 5.61 0.22
N PRO A 39 2.51 5.10 -1.02
CA PRO A 39 3.19 5.82 -2.11
C PRO A 39 2.49 7.14 -2.48
N GLU A 40 1.16 7.22 -2.30
CA GLU A 40 0.39 8.45 -2.53
C GLU A 40 0.77 9.58 -1.57
N GLU A 41 1.27 9.23 -0.38
CA GLU A 41 1.77 10.18 0.61
C GLU A 41 3.07 10.82 0.14
N GLU A 42 4.03 10.01 -0.32
CA GLU A 42 5.30 10.50 -0.89
C GLU A 42 5.08 11.35 -2.13
N GLN A 43 4.16 10.91 -3.01
CA GLN A 43 3.79 11.67 -4.21
C GLN A 43 3.19 13.02 -3.86
N TYR A 44 2.32 13.08 -2.84
CA TYR A 44 1.75 14.34 -2.38
C TYR A 44 2.82 15.28 -1.84
N PHE A 45 3.72 14.80 -0.96
CA PHE A 45 4.78 15.65 -0.42
C PHE A 45 5.76 16.13 -1.49
N ALA A 46 6.09 15.30 -2.47
CA ALA A 46 6.88 15.72 -3.62
C ALA A 46 6.19 16.84 -4.43
N LEU A 47 4.86 16.77 -4.59
CA LEU A 47 4.08 17.83 -5.24
C LEU A 47 4.03 19.10 -4.38
N VAL A 48 3.91 18.97 -3.06
CA VAL A 48 3.95 20.12 -2.14
C VAL A 48 5.31 20.81 -2.18
N GLU A 49 6.41 20.07 -2.23
CA GLU A 49 7.76 20.64 -2.38
C GLU A 49 7.92 21.40 -3.70
N GLN A 50 7.40 20.85 -4.79
CA GLN A 50 7.47 21.46 -6.11
C GLN A 50 6.62 22.73 -6.24
N TYR A 51 5.36 22.68 -5.79
CA TYR A 51 4.36 23.73 -6.05
C TYR A 51 4.07 24.64 -4.85
N GLY A 52 4.60 24.34 -3.66
CA GLY A 52 4.34 25.08 -2.42
C GLY A 52 5.07 26.42 -2.31
N ASN A 53 6.17 26.61 -3.06
CA ASN A 53 6.99 27.83 -3.05
C ASN A 53 6.66 28.80 -4.21
N GLU A 54 5.91 28.35 -5.22
CA GLU A 54 5.48 29.18 -6.33
C GLU A 54 4.22 29.98 -5.96
N GLU A 55 4.00 31.14 -6.58
CA GLU A 55 2.75 31.89 -6.40
C GLU A 55 1.56 30.97 -6.66
N ALA A 56 0.59 30.98 -5.73
CA ALA A 56 -0.57 30.09 -5.71
C ALA A 56 -1.46 30.28 -6.95
N THR A 57 -1.05 29.66 -8.05
CA THR A 57 -1.81 29.64 -9.29
C THR A 57 -2.97 28.67 -9.12
N GLN A 58 -4.13 28.98 -9.69
CA GLN A 58 -5.32 28.12 -9.61
C GLN A 58 -5.05 26.66 -10.06
N GLN A 59 -4.12 26.47 -10.99
CA GLN A 59 -3.69 25.16 -11.46
C GLN A 59 -2.95 24.37 -10.37
N ASN A 60 -2.06 25.02 -9.62
CA ASN A 60 -1.28 24.38 -8.55
C ASN A 60 -2.21 23.93 -7.41
N THR A 61 -3.18 24.76 -7.03
CA THR A 61 -4.20 24.40 -6.04
C THR A 61 -5.03 23.18 -6.47
N LYS A 62 -5.40 23.08 -7.75
CA LYS A 62 -6.11 21.89 -8.28
C LYS A 62 -5.26 20.63 -8.24
N ILE A 63 -3.98 20.72 -8.57
CA ILE A 63 -3.06 19.59 -8.51
C ILE A 63 -2.93 19.11 -7.06
N LEU A 64 -2.63 20.01 -6.13
CA LEU A 64 -2.45 19.69 -4.70
C LEU A 64 -3.72 19.11 -4.07
N THR A 65 -4.89 19.71 -4.32
CA THR A 65 -6.17 19.19 -3.80
C THR A 65 -6.49 17.81 -4.37
N SER A 66 -6.24 17.57 -5.67
CA SER A 66 -6.45 16.24 -6.27
C SER A 66 -5.49 15.19 -5.70
N ALA A 67 -4.25 15.56 -5.38
CA ALA A 67 -3.26 14.70 -4.76
C ALA A 67 -3.63 14.39 -3.31
N LEU A 68 -4.13 15.38 -2.55
CA LEU A 68 -4.61 15.19 -1.19
C LEU A 68 -5.76 14.18 -1.13
N VAL A 69 -6.72 14.24 -2.08
CA VAL A 69 -7.81 13.26 -2.18
C VAL A 69 -7.26 11.84 -2.45
N LYS A 70 -6.26 11.69 -3.32
CA LYS A 70 -5.64 10.38 -3.56
C LYS A 70 -4.96 9.83 -2.30
N ARG A 71 -4.23 10.69 -1.57
CA ARG A 71 -3.64 10.35 -0.26
C ARG A 71 -4.73 9.91 0.73
N ALA A 72 -5.83 10.66 0.83
CA ALA A 72 -6.97 10.33 1.69
C ALA A 72 -7.59 8.97 1.35
N MET A 73 -7.79 8.68 0.06
CA MET A 73 -8.32 7.39 -0.39
C MET A 73 -7.42 6.22 0.00
N ALA A 74 -6.09 6.37 -0.14
CA ALA A 74 -5.13 5.34 0.24
C ALA A 74 -5.13 5.09 1.76
N THR A 75 -5.16 6.15 2.57
CA THR A 75 -5.25 6.05 4.03
C THR A 75 -6.57 5.40 4.48
N ILE A 76 -7.71 5.75 3.85
CA ILE A 76 -9.01 5.12 4.13
C ILE A 76 -9.01 3.63 3.73
N SER A 77 -8.39 3.29 2.60
CA SER A 77 -8.24 1.89 2.19
C SER A 77 -7.50 1.09 3.26
N ARG A 78 -6.41 1.64 3.81
CA ARG A 78 -5.66 1.03 4.93
C ARG A 78 -6.51 0.90 6.18
N MET A 79 -7.26 1.94 6.55
CA MET A 79 -8.18 1.90 7.69
C MET A 79 -9.18 0.74 7.57
N TRP A 80 -9.77 0.54 6.38
CA TRP A 80 -10.68 -0.59 6.14
C TRP A 80 -10.01 -1.95 6.25
N ASP A 81 -8.76 -2.06 5.80
CA ASP A 81 -7.99 -3.30 5.88
C ASP A 81 -7.69 -3.63 7.36
N ILE A 82 -7.31 -2.64 8.17
CA ILE A 82 -7.15 -2.76 9.63
C ILE A 82 -8.44 -3.22 10.31
N GLN A 83 -9.56 -2.56 10.01
CA GLN A 83 -10.87 -2.89 10.60
C GLN A 83 -11.31 -4.32 10.28
N LYS A 84 -10.95 -4.82 9.10
CA LYS A 84 -11.23 -6.20 8.68
C LYS A 84 -10.35 -7.22 9.41
N GLU A 85 -9.07 -6.92 9.61
CA GLU A 85 -8.10 -7.84 10.21
C GLU A 85 -8.20 -7.92 11.74
N LYS A 86 -8.50 -6.80 12.40
CA LYS A 86 -8.56 -6.67 13.86
C LYS A 86 -9.42 -7.73 14.57
N PRO A 87 -10.68 -8.03 14.17
CA PRO A 87 -11.47 -9.05 14.85
C PRO A 87 -10.86 -10.46 14.71
N SER A 88 -10.35 -10.82 13.53
CA SER A 88 -9.68 -12.10 13.33
C SER A 88 -8.41 -12.24 14.17
N LEU A 89 -7.61 -11.17 14.27
CA LEU A 89 -6.40 -11.18 15.08
C LEU A 89 -6.72 -11.30 16.58
N ASN A 90 -7.76 -10.60 17.06
CA ASN A 90 -8.22 -10.73 18.45
C ASN A 90 -8.62 -12.16 18.80
N GLN A 91 -9.27 -12.87 17.88
CA GLN A 91 -9.61 -14.27 18.08
C GLN A 91 -8.36 -15.15 18.17
N LEU A 92 -7.41 -14.98 17.24
CA LEU A 92 -6.15 -15.75 17.22
C LEU A 92 -5.29 -15.52 18.47
N VAL A 93 -5.33 -14.33 19.05
CA VAL A 93 -4.64 -14.01 20.32
C VAL A 93 -5.33 -14.68 21.50
N ARG A 94 -6.67 -14.69 21.55
CA ARG A 94 -7.44 -15.39 22.60
C ARG A 94 -7.19 -16.90 22.57
N ASP A 95 -7.04 -17.46 21.38
CA ASP A 95 -6.75 -18.88 21.17
C ASP A 95 -5.26 -19.23 21.47
N GLY A 96 -4.42 -18.22 21.75
CA GLY A 96 -3.01 -18.40 22.10
C GLY A 96 -2.10 -18.77 20.92
N ILE A 97 -2.62 -18.71 19.69
CA ILE A 97 -1.88 -19.04 18.45
C ILE A 97 -0.90 -17.92 18.10
N VAL A 98 -1.28 -16.67 18.36
CA VAL A 98 -0.52 -15.46 18.04
C VAL A 98 -0.23 -14.68 19.32
N GLY A 99 0.96 -14.10 19.44
CA GLY A 99 1.34 -13.30 20.60
C GLY A 99 0.59 -11.96 20.67
N GLU A 100 0.50 -11.40 21.89
CA GLU A 100 -0.07 -10.07 22.10
C GLU A 100 0.72 -8.94 21.41
N ASN A 101 1.98 -9.19 21.06
CA ASN A 101 2.85 -8.20 20.42
C ASN A 101 2.32 -7.81 19.03
N GLN A 102 1.76 -8.76 18.27
CA GLN A 102 1.14 -8.51 16.97
C GLN A 102 -0.11 -7.63 17.11
N LEU A 103 -0.94 -7.89 18.12
CA LEU A 103 -2.12 -7.06 18.38
C LEU A 103 -1.73 -5.64 18.79
N LYS A 104 -0.66 -5.48 19.58
CA LYS A 104 -0.09 -4.18 19.93
C LYS A 104 0.43 -3.44 18.69
N GLN A 105 1.09 -4.14 17.75
CA GLN A 105 1.53 -3.56 16.48
C GLN A 105 0.35 -3.08 15.63
N LEU A 106 -0.70 -3.89 15.51
CA LEU A 106 -1.89 -3.51 14.75
C LEU A 106 -2.59 -2.28 15.37
N ASN A 107 -2.67 -2.21 16.70
CA ASN A 107 -3.24 -1.03 17.38
C ASN A 107 -2.37 0.22 17.18
N LEU A 108 -1.03 0.09 17.17
CA LEU A 108 -0.15 1.22 16.84
C LEU A 108 -0.37 1.69 15.40
N ALA A 109 -0.48 0.76 14.45
CA ALA A 109 -0.74 1.08 13.05
C ALA A 109 -2.12 1.73 12.84
N GLU A 110 -3.12 1.36 13.66
CA GLU A 110 -4.43 2.01 13.69
C GLU A 110 -4.32 3.45 14.18
N GLU A 111 -3.60 3.70 15.28
CA GLU A 111 -3.34 5.04 15.79
C GLU A 111 -2.58 5.90 14.78
N GLU A 112 -1.54 5.37 14.14
CA GLU A 112 -0.80 6.06 13.08
C GLU A 112 -1.70 6.42 11.89
N THR A 113 -2.56 5.48 11.46
CA THR A 113 -3.50 5.71 10.35
C THR A 113 -4.53 6.79 10.72
N GLU A 114 -5.03 6.79 11.96
CA GLU A 114 -5.97 7.81 12.45
C GLU A 114 -5.31 9.20 12.52
N ASN A 115 -4.07 9.28 13.01
CA ASN A 115 -3.32 10.53 13.02
C ASN A 115 -3.14 11.08 11.60
N LYS A 116 -2.81 10.23 10.62
CA LYS A 116 -2.74 10.64 9.20
C LYS A 116 -4.08 11.16 8.67
N LEU A 117 -5.21 10.58 9.08
CA LEU A 117 -6.53 11.09 8.70
C LEU A 117 -6.83 12.46 9.33
N GLN A 118 -6.36 12.72 10.55
CA GLN A 118 -6.47 14.03 11.19
C GLN A 118 -5.60 15.08 10.50
N ASP A 119 -4.36 14.72 10.13
CA ASP A 119 -3.47 15.59 9.38
C ASP A 119 -4.08 15.99 8.03
N ILE A 120 -4.65 15.02 7.29
CA ILE A 120 -5.33 15.28 6.02
C ILE A 120 -6.52 16.23 6.19
N GLN A 121 -7.28 16.12 7.29
CA GLN A 121 -8.39 17.04 7.58
C GLN A 121 -7.87 18.45 7.86
N ALA A 122 -6.79 18.59 8.63
CA ALA A 122 -6.17 19.88 8.92
C ALA A 122 -5.61 20.53 7.64
N GLU A 123 -4.94 19.75 6.79
CA GLU A 123 -4.44 20.21 5.49
C GLU A 123 -5.59 20.61 4.53
N ALA A 124 -6.69 19.86 4.52
CA ALA A 124 -7.86 20.18 3.71
C ALA A 124 -8.48 21.52 4.09
N GLU A 125 -8.54 21.83 5.39
CA GLU A 125 -9.04 23.13 5.87
C GLU A 125 -8.18 24.30 5.34
N CYS A 126 -6.87 24.11 5.24
CA CYS A 126 -5.96 25.12 4.67
C CYS A 126 -6.21 25.39 3.18
N TYR A 127 -6.72 24.41 2.42
CA TYR A 127 -7.04 24.59 1.00
C TYR A 127 -8.42 25.22 0.78
N LYS A 128 -9.40 24.85 1.61
CA LYS A 128 -10.77 25.33 1.49
C LYS A 128 -11.50 25.22 2.83
N ASP A 129 -12.04 26.36 3.27
CA ASP A 129 -12.85 26.45 4.49
C ASP A 129 -13.98 25.42 4.50
N GLY A 130 -14.05 24.64 5.60
CA GLY A 130 -15.06 23.62 5.82
C GLY A 130 -14.87 22.31 5.03
N TRP A 131 -13.81 22.18 4.23
CA TRP A 131 -13.55 20.95 3.47
C TRP A 131 -13.03 19.80 4.36
N SER A 132 -12.43 20.12 5.52
CA SER A 132 -12.02 19.13 6.53
C SER A 132 -13.14 18.14 6.90
N LYS A 133 -14.39 18.62 6.97
CA LYS A 133 -15.55 17.82 7.36
C LYS A 133 -16.04 16.87 6.28
N THR A 134 -15.81 17.18 5.00
CA THR A 134 -16.38 16.41 3.87
C THR A 134 -15.36 15.58 3.13
N ILE A 135 -14.07 15.96 3.12
CA ILE A 135 -13.02 15.30 2.34
C ILE A 135 -12.92 13.80 2.59
N LEU A 136 -12.99 13.37 3.86
CA LEU A 136 -12.88 11.95 4.19
C LEU A 136 -14.11 11.16 3.76
N GLN A 137 -15.31 11.74 3.90
CA GLN A 137 -16.55 11.12 3.45
C GLN A 137 -16.59 10.99 1.92
N GLU A 138 -16.20 12.05 1.20
CA GLU A 138 -16.11 12.06 -0.26
C GLU A 138 -15.09 11.02 -0.76
N SER A 139 -13.91 10.99 -0.14
CA SER A 139 -12.83 10.05 -0.46
C SER A 139 -13.24 8.61 -0.19
N ALA A 140 -13.96 8.34 0.91
CA ALA A 140 -14.49 7.01 1.22
C ALA A 140 -15.51 6.54 0.17
N GLN A 141 -16.41 7.41 -0.28
CA GLN A 141 -17.38 7.08 -1.34
C GLN A 141 -16.66 6.76 -2.66
N LEU A 142 -15.67 7.56 -3.04
CA LEU A 142 -14.89 7.34 -4.25
C LEU A 142 -14.10 6.02 -4.17
N MET A 143 -13.48 5.72 -3.03
CA MET A 143 -12.75 4.47 -2.83
C MET A 143 -13.69 3.26 -2.88
N ALA A 144 -14.89 3.35 -2.29
CA ALA A 144 -15.90 2.30 -2.37
C ALA A 144 -16.33 2.04 -3.82
N TYR A 145 -16.56 3.11 -4.59
CA TYR A 145 -16.90 3.02 -6.02
C TYR A 145 -15.78 2.36 -6.83
N ILE A 146 -14.52 2.73 -6.60
CA ILE A 146 -13.37 2.12 -7.28
C ILE A 146 -13.25 0.63 -6.94
N ARG A 147 -13.37 0.24 -5.66
CA ARG A 147 -13.35 -1.18 -5.25
C ARG A 147 -14.48 -1.97 -5.93
N GLN A 148 -15.67 -1.38 -6.04
CA GLN A 148 -16.81 -2.01 -6.72
C GLN A 148 -16.53 -2.21 -8.22
N GLN A 149 -16.00 -1.20 -8.90
CA GLN A 149 -15.63 -1.31 -10.32
C GLN A 149 -14.54 -2.36 -10.55
N GLN A 150 -13.51 -2.39 -9.71
CA GLN A 150 -12.44 -3.39 -9.79
C GLN A 150 -13.00 -4.81 -9.61
N ALA A 151 -13.92 -5.01 -8.66
CA ALA A 151 -14.58 -6.29 -8.46
C ALA A 151 -15.44 -6.71 -9.67
N GLN A 152 -16.12 -5.77 -10.32
CA GLN A 152 -16.88 -6.03 -11.55
C GLN A 152 -15.96 -6.38 -12.72
N ALA A 153 -14.87 -5.63 -12.92
CA ALA A 153 -13.90 -5.89 -13.98
C ALA A 153 -13.25 -7.28 -13.83
N GLN A 154 -12.88 -7.67 -12.59
CA GLN A 154 -12.36 -9.01 -12.31
C GLN A 154 -13.38 -10.12 -12.60
N ARG A 155 -14.66 -9.90 -12.27
CA ARG A 155 -15.75 -10.85 -12.60
C ARG A 155 -15.93 -11.00 -14.11
N SER A 156 -15.90 -9.90 -14.86
CA SER A 156 -16.03 -9.92 -16.33
C SER A 156 -14.83 -10.59 -17.01
N GLN A 157 -13.61 -10.40 -16.51
CA GLN A 157 -12.42 -11.12 -16.99
C GLN A 157 -12.50 -12.61 -16.70
N LYS A 158 -12.93 -13.00 -15.50
CA LYS A 158 -13.10 -14.41 -15.13
C LYS A 158 -14.20 -15.10 -15.95
N ASN A 159 -15.21 -14.35 -16.38
CA ASN A 159 -16.32 -14.83 -17.21
C ASN A 159 -16.05 -14.73 -18.73
N SER A 160 -14.85 -14.31 -19.14
CA SER A 160 -14.48 -14.25 -20.56
C SER A 160 -14.21 -15.66 -21.10
N PRO A 161 -14.82 -16.08 -22.24
CA PRO A 161 -14.79 -17.46 -22.76
C PRO A 161 -13.41 -17.93 -23.25
N ALA A 162 -12.38 -17.08 -23.21
CA ALA A 162 -11.00 -17.42 -23.57
C ALA A 162 -10.30 -18.31 -22.52
N SER A 163 -10.67 -18.20 -21.24
CA SER A 163 -10.16 -19.09 -20.17
C SER A 163 -10.85 -20.45 -20.14
N SER A 164 -11.99 -20.60 -20.81
CA SER A 164 -12.81 -21.81 -20.79
C SER A 164 -12.86 -22.55 -22.12
N ARG A 165 -12.04 -22.19 -23.12
CA ARG A 165 -11.75 -23.10 -24.24
C ARG A 165 -10.74 -24.12 -23.70
N PRO A 166 -11.12 -25.40 -23.52
CA PRO A 166 -10.12 -26.43 -23.39
C PRO A 166 -9.33 -26.37 -24.70
N SER A 167 -8.05 -26.01 -24.64
CA SER A 167 -7.15 -26.33 -25.73
C SER A 167 -7.31 -27.84 -25.98
N PRO A 168 -7.50 -28.30 -27.23
CA PRO A 168 -7.38 -29.72 -27.52
C PRO A 168 -6.04 -30.15 -26.96
N LYS A 169 -6.03 -31.06 -25.98
CA LYS A 169 -4.78 -31.58 -25.42
C LYS A 169 -4.05 -32.31 -26.56
N LEU A 170 -3.19 -31.60 -27.30
CA LEU A 170 -2.27 -32.22 -28.24
C LEU A 170 -1.29 -33.06 -27.44
N SER A 171 -0.93 -34.23 -27.97
CA SER A 171 0.09 -35.07 -27.35
C SER A 171 1.40 -34.26 -27.23
N PRO A 172 2.16 -34.35 -26.11
CA PRO A 172 3.42 -33.62 -25.93
C PRO A 172 4.40 -33.72 -27.11
N GLU A 173 4.34 -34.84 -27.86
CA GLU A 173 5.17 -35.04 -29.06
C GLU A 173 4.80 -34.14 -30.24
N GLU A 174 3.51 -33.85 -30.42
CA GLU A 174 3.02 -33.01 -31.54
C GLU A 174 3.35 -31.53 -31.30
N GLU A 175 3.31 -31.10 -30.04
CA GLU A 175 3.71 -29.74 -29.65
C GLU A 175 5.21 -29.53 -29.84
N LEU A 176 6.03 -30.52 -29.48
CA LEU A 176 7.47 -30.48 -29.69
C LEU A 176 7.84 -30.41 -31.18
N LYS A 177 7.14 -31.17 -32.03
CA LYS A 177 7.35 -31.15 -33.49
C LYS A 177 7.01 -29.79 -34.09
N ARG A 178 5.90 -29.17 -33.65
CA ARG A 178 5.51 -27.83 -34.11
C ARG A 178 6.51 -26.75 -33.68
N ARG A 179 6.93 -26.78 -32.42
CA ARG A 179 7.95 -25.84 -31.90
C ARG A 179 9.29 -25.99 -32.62
N LYS A 180 9.72 -27.21 -32.93
CA LYS A 180 10.94 -27.45 -33.72
C LYS A 180 10.81 -26.93 -35.15
N ALA A 181 9.69 -27.19 -35.82
CA ALA A 181 9.45 -26.69 -37.18
C ALA A 181 9.41 -25.15 -37.25
N GLU A 182 8.85 -24.51 -36.22
CA GLU A 182 8.83 -23.05 -36.10
C GLU A 182 10.23 -22.48 -35.84
N ALA A 183 11.00 -23.08 -34.92
CA ALA A 183 12.39 -22.71 -34.66
C ALA A 183 13.26 -22.84 -35.92
N ASP A 184 13.08 -23.93 -36.69
CA ASP A 184 13.81 -24.15 -37.94
C ASP A 184 13.45 -23.13 -39.02
N ARG A 185 12.18 -22.69 -39.09
CA ARG A 185 11.76 -21.61 -39.99
C ARG A 185 12.41 -20.29 -39.62
N VAL A 186 12.35 -19.92 -38.34
CA VAL A 186 12.94 -18.66 -37.85
C VAL A 186 14.45 -18.65 -38.06
N ALA A 187 15.13 -19.76 -37.80
CA ALA A 187 16.56 -19.88 -38.06
C ALA A 187 16.92 -19.65 -39.53
N ARG A 188 16.11 -20.17 -40.47
CA ARG A 188 16.32 -19.94 -41.91
C ARG A 188 16.09 -18.49 -42.31
N GLU A 189 15.05 -17.85 -41.78
CA GLU A 189 14.76 -16.44 -42.02
C GLU A 189 15.92 -15.55 -41.52
N LEU A 190 16.46 -15.82 -40.32
CA LEU A 190 17.63 -15.12 -39.77
C LEU A 190 18.89 -15.31 -40.62
N ILE A 191 19.16 -16.53 -41.11
CA ILE A 191 20.31 -16.80 -41.99
C ILE A 191 20.16 -16.04 -43.31
N GLU A 192 18.96 -16.00 -43.89
CA GLU A 192 18.71 -15.26 -45.13
C GLU A 192 18.90 -13.75 -44.94
N GLU A 193 18.47 -13.21 -43.80
CA GLU A 193 18.71 -11.82 -43.42
C GLU A 193 20.21 -11.52 -43.21
N GLU A 194 20.95 -12.42 -42.56
CA GLU A 194 22.41 -12.30 -42.44
C GLU A 194 23.10 -12.32 -43.81
N GLU A 195 22.68 -13.17 -44.74
CA GLU A 195 23.25 -13.22 -46.09
C GLU A 195 22.93 -11.96 -46.90
N LYS A 196 21.69 -11.46 -46.80
CA LYS A 196 21.28 -10.19 -47.43
C LYS A 196 22.08 -9.01 -46.89
N THR A 197 22.30 -8.96 -45.56
CA THR A 197 23.09 -7.89 -44.94
C THR A 197 24.57 -8.01 -45.30
N LYS A 198 25.16 -9.22 -45.35
CA LYS A 198 26.55 -9.44 -45.81
C LYS A 198 26.75 -9.03 -47.29
N LYS A 199 25.80 -9.36 -48.19
CA LYS A 199 25.82 -8.92 -49.60
C LYS A 199 25.68 -7.40 -49.73
N SER A 200 24.85 -6.75 -48.89
CA SER A 200 24.73 -5.29 -48.88
C SER A 200 26.01 -4.59 -48.41
N LYS A 201 26.74 -5.19 -47.46
CA LYS A 201 28.02 -4.67 -46.96
C LYS A 201 29.14 -4.84 -47.99
N SER A 202 29.24 -5.98 -48.68
CA SER A 202 30.28 -6.18 -49.71
C SER A 202 30.12 -5.27 -50.93
N LYS A 203 28.88 -4.86 -51.25
CA LYS A 203 28.59 -3.92 -52.34
C LYS A 203 28.87 -2.45 -51.99
N LYS A 204 29.07 -2.13 -50.71
CA LYS A 204 29.36 -0.77 -50.22
C LYS A 204 30.87 -0.48 -50.06
N THR A 205 31.71 -1.52 -50.12
CA THR A 205 33.17 -1.43 -49.93
C THR A 205 33.96 -1.50 -51.25
N LYS A 206 33.32 -1.22 -52.39
CA LYS A 206 33.94 -1.24 -53.71
C LYS A 206 33.55 -0.02 -54.53
#